data_AF-A0A537JRI3-F1
#
_entry.id   AF-A0A537JRI3-F1
#
_cell.length_a   1.000
_cell.length_b   1.000
_cell.length_c   1.000
_cell.angle_alpha   90.00
_cell.angle_beta   90.00
_cell.angle_gamma   90.00
#
_symmetry.space_group_name_H-M   'P 1'
#
loop_
_entity.id
_entity.type
_entity.pdbx_description
1 polymer ?
#
loop_
_entity_poly.entity_id
_entity_poly.type
_entity_poly.pdbx_seq_one_letter_code
_entity_poly.pdbx_strand_id
1 'polypeptide(L)'
;MNQPTVSRNRIQSIDILRGVVMVIMAIDHVRDFFYKVPVASGASVATNPTDLATTTPALFFTRWITHFCAPIFVFLAGTSIFLMSQKKPRSELSAFLIKRGIWLVLVELILVTLSWTFNPFYNFLILQVIWAIGVSMIILGLVIHL
;
A
#
# COMPACT_ATOMS: atom_id res chain seq x y z
N MET A 1 -44.29 2.73 4.40
CA MET A 1 -43.55 2.60 3.12
C MET A 1 -42.15 2.11 3.47
N ASN A 2 -41.97 0.78 3.57
CA ASN A 2 -40.71 0.18 3.99
C ASN A 2 -39.75 0.18 2.81
N GLN A 3 -38.76 1.08 2.85
CA GLN A 3 -37.62 1.06 1.93
C GLN A 3 -36.89 -0.28 2.11
N PRO A 4 -36.64 -1.06 1.04
CA PRO A 4 -35.84 -2.26 1.17
C PRO A 4 -34.43 -1.85 1.58
N THR A 5 -34.03 -2.21 2.81
CA THR A 5 -32.64 -2.11 3.24
C THR A 5 -31.85 -3.06 2.35
N VAL A 6 -31.23 -2.53 1.29
CA VAL A 6 -30.25 -3.27 0.50
C VAL A 6 -29.17 -3.70 1.49
N SER A 7 -29.19 -4.95 1.94
CA SER A 7 -28.11 -5.47 2.78
C SER A 7 -26.86 -5.36 1.92
N ARG A 8 -26.00 -4.42 2.28
CA ARG A 8 -24.71 -4.26 1.65
C ARG A 8 -23.90 -5.45 2.13
N ASN A 9 -24.07 -6.61 1.48
CA ASN A 9 -23.33 -7.84 1.79
C ASN A 9 -21.85 -7.55 1.57
N ARG A 10 -21.21 -7.06 2.63
CA ARG A 10 -19.77 -6.87 2.76
C ARG A 10 -19.20 -8.24 3.05
N ILE A 11 -18.17 -8.61 2.32
CA ILE A 11 -17.51 -9.89 2.53
C ILE A 11 -16.63 -9.73 3.75
N GLN A 12 -17.13 -10.16 4.91
CA GLN A 12 -16.48 -9.97 6.20
C GLN A 12 -15.05 -10.55 6.22
N SER A 13 -14.83 -11.69 5.56
CA SER A 13 -13.51 -12.31 5.45
C SER A 13 -12.47 -11.40 4.78
N ILE A 14 -12.87 -10.63 3.76
CA ILE A 14 -11.99 -9.67 3.07
C ILE A 14 -11.67 -8.49 3.99
N ASP A 15 -12.66 -7.98 4.70
CA ASP A 15 -12.48 -6.85 5.62
C ASP A 15 -11.56 -7.25 6.79
N ILE A 16 -11.73 -8.45 7.36
CA ILE A 16 -10.87 -8.99 8.43
C ILE A 16 -9.44 -9.19 7.92
N LEU A 17 -9.26 -9.87 6.79
CA LEU A 17 -7.93 -10.15 6.25
C LEU A 17 -7.17 -8.85 5.95
N ARG A 18 -7.85 -7.86 5.35
CA ARG A 18 -7.26 -6.53 5.10
C ARG A 18 -6.82 -5.85 6.40
N GLY A 19 -7.64 -5.94 7.45
CA GLY A 19 -7.34 -5.38 8.76
C GLY A 19 -6.11 -6.00 9.41
N VAL A 20 -6.04 -7.34 9.44
CA VAL A 20 -4.90 -8.08 9.98
C VAL A 20 -3.61 -7.75 9.23
N VAL A 21 -3.66 -7.79 7.89
CA VAL A 21 -2.49 -7.46 7.05
C VAL A 21 -2.04 -6.02 7.26
N MET A 22 -2.96 -5.06 7.40
CA MET A 22 -2.63 -3.67 7.67
C MET A 22 -1.91 -3.46 9.01
N VAL A 23 -2.36 -4.15 10.06
CA VAL A 23 -1.70 -4.08 11.39
C VAL A 23 -0.30 -4.66 11.32
N ILE A 24 -0.15 -5.84 10.71
CA ILE A 24 1.15 -6.50 10.57
C ILE A 24 2.12 -5.62 9.75
N MET A 25 1.64 -5.03 8.64
CA MET A 25 2.43 -4.12 7.80
C MET A 25 2.83 -2.84 8.56
N ALA A 26 1.98 -2.32 9.45
CA ALA A 26 2.31 -1.17 10.28
C ALA A 26 3.45 -1.49 11.27
N ILE A 27 3.42 -2.67 11.91
CA ILE A 27 4.50 -3.11 12.81
C ILE A 27 5.84 -3.22 12.06
N ASP A 28 5.81 -3.75 10.84
CA ASP A 28 6.98 -3.84 9.97
C ASP A 28 7.57 -2.46 9.65
N HIS A 29 6.72 -1.49 9.30
CA HIS A 29 7.15 -0.12 9.05
C HIS A 29 7.66 0.60 10.31
N VAL A 30 7.09 0.32 11.48
CA VAL A 30 7.60 0.85 12.76
C VAL A 30 9.01 0.32 13.02
N ARG A 31 9.26 -0.98 12.82
CA ARG A 31 10.61 -1.55 12.89
C ARG A 31 11.55 -0.80 11.94
N ASP A 32 11.19 -0.70 10.66
CA ASP A 32 12.03 -0.05 9.64
C ASP A 32 12.26 1.44 9.91
N PHE A 33 11.34 2.10 10.61
CA PHE A 33 11.50 3.49 10.99
C PHE A 33 12.53 3.68 12.11
N PHE A 34 12.52 2.81 13.12
CA PHE A 34 13.43 2.89 14.27
C PHE A 34 14.80 2.23 14.00
N TYR A 35 14.87 1.20 13.17
CA TYR A 35 16.10 0.48 12.79
C TYR A 35 16.78 1.08 11.54
N LYS A 36 16.84 2.41 11.44
CA LYS A 36 17.56 3.09 10.35
C LYS A 36 19.01 3.37 10.74
N VAL A 37 19.96 3.03 9.88
CA VAL A 37 21.37 3.46 10.03
C VAL A 37 21.56 4.75 9.23
N PRO A 38 22.23 5.78 9.79
CA PRO A 38 22.58 6.97 9.02
C PRO A 38 23.54 6.60 7.90
N VAL A 39 23.16 6.83 6.64
CA VAL A 39 24.08 6.73 5.51
C VAL A 39 24.63 8.13 5.23
N ALA A 40 25.93 8.22 4.93
CA ALA A 40 26.68 9.49 4.78
C ALA A 40 26.12 10.47 3.72
N SER A 41 25.12 10.08 2.95
CA SER A 41 24.40 10.89 1.95
C SER A 41 23.10 11.53 2.47
N GLY A 42 22.82 11.50 3.78
CA GLY A 42 21.61 12.09 4.36
C GLY A 42 20.34 11.28 4.10
N ALA A 43 20.47 10.09 3.51
CA ALA A 43 19.42 9.10 3.44
C ALA A 43 19.60 8.07 4.56
N SER A 44 18.52 7.70 5.21
CA SER A 44 18.49 6.71 6.29
C SER A 44 17.91 5.41 5.74
N VAL A 45 18.77 4.41 5.52
CA VAL A 45 18.37 3.10 5.00
C VAL A 45 18.18 2.15 6.18
N ALA A 46 17.09 1.36 6.18
CA ALA A 46 16.87 0.33 7.18
C ALA A 46 18.11 -0.59 7.23
N THR A 47 18.62 -0.88 8.44
CA THR A 47 19.72 -1.82 8.66
C THR A 47 19.46 -3.07 7.81
N ASN A 48 20.36 -3.42 6.89
CA ASN A 48 20.09 -4.48 5.95
C ASN A 48 19.91 -5.80 6.74
N PRO A 49 18.70 -6.38 6.81
CA PRO A 49 18.45 -7.56 7.64
C PRO A 49 19.17 -8.81 7.10
N THR A 50 19.88 -8.70 5.98
CA THR A 50 20.77 -9.74 5.45
C THR A 50 22.24 -9.54 5.81
N ASP A 51 22.61 -8.47 6.51
CA ASP A 51 23.98 -8.28 6.96
C ASP A 51 24.28 -9.24 8.11
N LEU A 52 25.08 -10.27 7.83
CA LEU A 52 25.45 -11.28 8.81
C LEU A 52 26.26 -10.70 9.99
N ALA A 53 26.83 -9.49 9.85
CA ALA A 53 27.56 -8.83 10.93
C ALA A 53 26.64 -8.25 12.02
N THR A 54 25.38 -7.94 11.69
CA THR A 54 24.44 -7.25 12.60
C THR A 54 23.08 -7.93 12.72
N THR A 55 22.78 -8.93 11.88
CA THR A 55 21.45 -9.58 11.89
C THR A 55 21.30 -10.59 13.01
N THR A 56 20.11 -10.60 13.63
CA THR A 56 19.66 -11.69 14.50
C THR A 56 18.65 -12.54 13.74
N PRO A 57 18.48 -13.83 14.08
CA PRO A 57 17.46 -14.67 13.44
C PRO A 57 16.06 -14.03 13.47
N ALA A 58 15.71 -13.36 14.57
CA ALA A 58 14.45 -12.62 14.70
C ALA A 58 14.34 -11.48 13.66
N LEU A 59 15.37 -10.65 13.49
CA LEU A 59 15.41 -9.57 12.48
C LEU A 59 15.26 -10.12 11.05
N PHE A 60 15.94 -11.23 10.74
CA PHE A 60 15.81 -11.88 9.44
C PHE A 60 14.38 -12.35 9.15
N PHE A 61 13.70 -12.98 10.13
CA PHE A 61 12.33 -13.46 9.94
C PHE A 61 11.34 -12.34 9.67
N THR A 62 11.62 -11.12 10.13
CA THR A 62 10.74 -10.00 9.87
C THR A 62 10.66 -9.60 8.39
N ARG A 63 11.62 -10.03 7.53
CA ARG A 63 11.55 -9.83 6.06
C ARG A 63 10.38 -10.58 5.41
N TRP A 64 9.97 -11.69 6.00
CA TRP A 64 8.84 -12.46 5.49
C TRP A 64 7.53 -11.67 5.60
N ILE A 65 7.44 -10.77 6.58
CA ILE A 65 6.27 -9.94 6.80
C ILE A 65 5.93 -9.13 5.54
N THR A 66 6.89 -8.41 4.97
CA THR A 66 6.66 -7.61 3.75
C THR A 66 6.37 -8.48 2.53
N HIS A 67 7.02 -9.64 2.41
CA HIS A 67 6.80 -10.58 1.31
C HIS A 67 5.41 -11.20 1.30
N PHE A 68 4.73 -11.26 2.46
CA PHE A 68 3.33 -11.68 2.52
C PHE A 68 2.38 -10.48 2.45
N CYS A 69 2.65 -9.41 3.21
CA CYS A 69 1.71 -8.30 3.32
C CYS A 69 1.54 -7.54 2.01
N ALA A 70 2.64 -7.23 1.30
CA ALA A 70 2.55 -6.44 0.07
C ALA A 70 1.75 -7.18 -1.03
N PRO A 71 2.04 -8.46 -1.37
CA PRO A 71 1.24 -9.18 -2.36
C PRO A 71 -0.23 -9.36 -1.95
N ILE A 72 -0.51 -9.66 -0.68
CA ILE A 72 -1.89 -9.80 -0.21
C ILE A 72 -2.63 -8.46 -0.30
N PHE A 73 -1.99 -7.35 0.08
CA PHE A 73 -2.61 -6.04 0.05
C PHE A 73 -2.94 -5.60 -1.40
N VAL A 74 -2.02 -5.82 -2.34
CA VAL A 74 -2.24 -5.57 -3.77
C VAL A 74 -3.34 -6.49 -4.32
N PHE A 75 -3.32 -7.78 -3.97
CA PHE A 75 -4.36 -8.74 -4.38
C PHE A 75 -5.75 -8.31 -3.90
N LEU A 76 -5.90 -7.97 -2.62
CA LEU A 76 -7.18 -7.52 -2.06
C LEU A 76 -7.65 -6.20 -2.66
N ALA A 77 -6.73 -5.29 -3.01
CA ALA A 77 -7.07 -4.08 -3.75
C ALA A 77 -7.67 -4.43 -5.13
N GLY A 78 -7.04 -5.35 -5.86
CA GLY A 78 -7.55 -5.88 -7.13
C GLY A 78 -8.91 -6.57 -6.99
N THR A 79 -9.07 -7.48 -6.04
CA THR A 79 -10.35 -8.16 -5.76
C THR A 79 -11.46 -7.16 -5.42
N SER A 80 -11.13 -6.11 -4.65
CA SER A 80 -12.10 -5.07 -4.30
C SER A 80 -12.58 -4.30 -5.54
N ILE A 81 -11.67 -4.02 -6.49
CA ILE A 81 -12.01 -3.36 -7.75
C ILE A 81 -12.86 -4.29 -8.63
N PHE A 82 -12.52 -5.57 -8.71
CA PHE A 82 -13.30 -6.56 -9.45
C PHE A 82 -14.74 -6.67 -8.93
N LEU A 83 -14.92 -6.78 -7.61
CA LEU A 83 -16.24 -6.81 -6.98
C LEU A 83 -17.01 -5.50 -7.18
N MET A 84 -16.32 -4.37 -7.32
CA MET A 84 -16.91 -3.07 -7.61
C MET A 84 -17.37 -2.96 -9.06
N SER A 85 -16.62 -3.54 -10.00
CA SER A 85 -16.96 -3.62 -11.43
C SER A 85 -18.27 -4.34 -11.69
N GLN A 86 -18.61 -5.34 -10.87
CA GLN A 86 -19.90 -6.04 -10.96
C GLN A 86 -21.10 -5.17 -10.55
N LYS A 87 -20.88 -4.03 -9.87
CA LYS A 87 -21.95 -3.19 -9.29
C LYS A 87 -22.02 -1.79 -9.89
N LYS A 88 -21.01 -1.37 -10.66
CA LYS A 88 -20.90 -0.01 -11.21
C LYS A 88 -20.70 -0.04 -12.73
N PRO A 89 -21.22 0.96 -13.46
CA PRO A 89 -20.92 1.10 -14.88
C PRO A 89 -19.42 1.40 -15.09
N ARG A 90 -18.89 0.92 -16.22
CA ARG A 90 -17.45 1.01 -16.54
C ARG A 90 -16.90 2.44 -16.53
N SER A 91 -17.69 3.40 -17.03
CA SER A 91 -17.31 4.82 -17.07
C SER A 91 -17.16 5.43 -15.67
N GLU A 92 -18.10 5.14 -14.76
CA GLU A 92 -18.04 5.59 -13.37
C GLU A 92 -16.88 4.92 -12.63
N LEU A 93 -16.66 3.63 -12.85
CA LEU A 93 -15.55 2.90 -12.24
C LEU A 93 -14.20 3.44 -12.72
N SER A 94 -14.02 3.66 -14.01
CA SER A 94 -12.78 4.24 -14.57
C SER A 94 -12.45 5.60 -13.95
N ALA A 95 -13.41 6.53 -13.95
CA ALA A 95 -13.20 7.85 -13.37
C ALA A 95 -12.88 7.77 -11.87
N PHE A 96 -13.52 6.85 -11.14
CA PHE A 96 -13.22 6.59 -9.74
C PHE A 96 -11.79 6.06 -9.54
N LEU A 97 -11.36 5.08 -10.34
CA LEU A 97 -10.04 4.47 -10.24
C LEU A 97 -8.93 5.47 -10.56
N ILE A 98 -9.09 6.28 -11.62
CA ILE A 98 -8.08 7.27 -12.03
C ILE A 98 -7.94 8.36 -10.98
N LYS A 99 -9.05 8.97 -10.53
CA LYS A 99 -9.01 10.04 -9.51
C LYS A 99 -8.36 9.54 -8.22
N ARG A 100 -8.73 8.34 -7.77
CA ARG A 100 -8.19 7.75 -6.56
C ARG A 100 -6.73 7.31 -6.71
N GLY A 101 -6.37 6.75 -7.86
CA GLY A 101 -5.00 6.35 -8.16
C GLY A 101 -4.05 7.53 -8.20
N ILE A 102 -4.43 8.63 -8.85
CA ILE A 102 -3.65 9.89 -8.85
C ILE A 102 -3.48 10.40 -7.42
N TRP A 103 -4.57 10.41 -6.64
CA TRP A 103 -4.49 10.82 -5.23
C TRP A 103 -3.50 9.98 -4.42
N LEU A 104 -3.52 8.65 -4.57
CA LEU A 104 -2.58 7.77 -3.88
C LEU A 104 -1.12 8.01 -4.29
N VAL A 105 -0.87 8.23 -5.58
CA VAL A 105 0.48 8.55 -6.09
C VAL A 105 0.97 9.88 -5.50
N LEU A 106 0.13 10.92 -5.46
CA LEU A 106 0.48 12.21 -4.88
C LEU A 106 0.74 12.11 -3.37
N VAL A 107 -0.11 11.39 -2.64
CA VAL A 107 0.08 11.16 -1.20
C VAL A 107 1.42 10.47 -0.93
N GLU A 108 1.81 9.48 -1.75
CA GLU A 108 3.10 8.82 -1.58
C GLU A 108 4.28 9.79 -1.78
N LEU A 109 4.27 10.48 -2.93
CA LEU A 109 5.38 11.35 -3.33
C LEU A 109 5.54 12.54 -2.38
N ILE A 110 4.44 13.08 -1.86
CA ILE A 110 4.47 14.29 -1.03
C ILE A 110 4.51 13.91 0.44
N LEU A 111 3.48 13.25 0.96
CA LEU A 111 3.28 13.06 2.39
C LEU A 111 4.14 11.90 2.92
N VAL A 112 4.13 10.75 2.25
CA VAL A 112 4.86 9.56 2.73
C VAL A 112 6.36 9.78 2.61
N THR A 113 6.84 10.26 1.47
CA THR A 113 8.27 10.58 1.27
C THR A 113 8.75 11.62 2.28
N LEU A 114 7.97 12.68 2.53
CA LEU A 114 8.32 13.68 3.55
C LEU A 114 8.32 13.08 4.96
N SER A 115 7.34 12.25 5.30
CA SER A 115 7.23 11.62 6.63
C SER A 115 8.38 10.66 6.92
N TRP A 116 8.93 10.01 5.89
CA TRP A 116 10.03 9.06 6.04
C TRP A 116 11.42 9.72 6.05
N THR A 117 11.62 10.77 5.24
CA THR A 117 12.93 11.40 5.04
C THR A 117 13.08 12.69 5.84
N PHE A 118 11.99 13.33 6.28
CA PHE A 118 11.95 14.67 6.89
C PHE A 118 12.71 15.74 6.10
N ASN A 119 12.88 15.53 4.79
CA ASN A 119 13.64 16.42 3.91
C ASN A 119 12.69 17.13 2.94
N PRO A 120 12.48 18.46 3.09
CA PRO A 120 11.58 19.21 2.23
C PRO A 120 12.11 19.44 0.81
N PHE A 121 13.39 19.13 0.54
CA PHE A 121 13.98 19.25 -0.79
C PHE A 121 13.77 18.00 -1.66
N TYR A 122 13.13 16.94 -1.14
CA TYR A 122 12.76 15.73 -1.89
C TYR A 122 13.90 15.09 -2.72
N ASN A 123 15.14 15.17 -2.23
CA ASN A 123 16.31 14.59 -2.93
C ASN A 123 16.21 13.07 -3.13
N PHE A 124 15.38 12.40 -2.34
CA PHE A 124 15.13 10.97 -2.43
C PHE A 124 13.62 10.71 -2.34
N LEU A 125 13.08 9.95 -3.30
CA LEU A 125 11.67 9.57 -3.36
C LEU A 125 11.51 8.13 -2.88
N ILE A 126 10.55 7.91 -1.98
CA ILE A 126 10.24 6.58 -1.45
C ILE A 126 8.97 6.09 -2.14
N LEU A 127 9.08 4.97 -2.84
CA LEU A 127 7.98 4.35 -3.57
C LEU A 127 7.64 3.01 -2.92
N GLN A 128 6.55 2.96 -2.17
CA GLN A 128 6.04 1.77 -1.48
C GLN A 128 4.79 1.21 -2.18
N VAL A 129 4.12 0.29 -1.49
CA VAL A 129 2.95 -0.44 -1.98
C VAL A 129 1.80 0.49 -2.39
N ILE A 130 1.65 1.64 -1.72
CA ILE A 130 0.59 2.62 -2.01
C ILE A 130 0.77 3.19 -3.43
N TRP A 131 2.00 3.53 -3.82
CA TRP A 131 2.30 3.99 -5.16
C TRP A 131 2.02 2.93 -6.22
N ALA A 132 2.46 1.69 -5.98
CA ALA A 132 2.23 0.58 -6.90
C ALA A 132 0.73 0.34 -7.14
N ILE A 133 -0.09 0.41 -6.09
CA ILE A 133 -1.55 0.31 -6.20
C ILE A 133 -2.11 1.52 -6.95
N GLY A 134 -1.64 2.74 -6.65
CA GLY A 134 -2.10 3.96 -7.32
C GLY A 134 -1.89 3.91 -8.83
N VAL A 135 -0.68 3.55 -9.27
CA VAL A 135 -0.36 3.37 -10.71
C VAL A 135 -1.20 2.26 -11.32
N SER A 136 -1.32 1.12 -10.64
CA SER A 136 -2.14 -0.01 -11.12
C SER A 136 -3.61 0.38 -11.30
N MET A 137 -4.16 1.21 -10.40
CA MET A 137 -5.53 1.72 -10.51
C MET A 137 -5.69 2.66 -11.71
N ILE A 138 -4.72 3.53 -11.98
CA ILE A 138 -4.73 4.43 -13.15
C ILE A 138 -4.72 3.59 -14.43
N ILE A 139 -3.78 2.65 -14.55
CA ILE A 139 -3.67 1.77 -15.72
C ILE A 139 -4.97 1.00 -15.94
N LEU A 140 -5.51 0.38 -14.89
CA LEU A 140 -6.77 -0.36 -14.98
C LEU A 140 -7.95 0.53 -15.38
N GLY A 141 -8.01 1.76 -14.86
CA GLY A 141 -9.03 2.73 -15.24
C GLY A 141 -8.96 3.16 -16.71
N LEU A 142 -7.76 3.21 -17.30
CA LEU A 142 -7.59 3.48 -18.73
C LEU A 142 -7.96 2.26 -19.59
N VAL A 143 -7.51 1.08 -19.19
CA VAL A 143 -7.70 -0.18 -19.94
C VAL A 143 -9.15 -0.66 -19.94
N ILE A 144 -9.96 -0.33 -18.93
CA ILE A 144 -11.36 -0.82 -18.84
C ILE A 144 -12.29 -0.35 -19.97
N HIS A 145 -11.85 0.65 -20.74
CA HIS A 145 -12.57 1.18 -21.91
C HIS A 145 -12.12 0.58 -23.25
N LEU A 146 -11.02 -0.18 -23.24
CA LEU A 146 -10.53 -0.92 -24.40
C LEU A 146 -11.26 -2.27 -24.51
#